data_AF-M1EGS5-F1
#
_entry.id   AF-M1EGS5-F1
#
_cell.length_a   1.000
_cell.length_b   1.000
_cell.length_c   1.000
_cell.angle_alpha   90.00
_cell.angle_beta   90.00
_cell.angle_gamma   90.00
#
_symmetry.space_group_name_H-M   'P 1'
#
loop_
_entity.id
_entity.type
_entity.pdbx_description
1 polymer ?
#
loop_
_entity_poly.entity_id
_entity_poly.type
_entity_poly.pdbx_seq_one_letter_code
_entity_poly.pdbx_strand_id
1 'polypeptide(L)'
;KTYDQAKDLFNQEDEEEEEEVRGKMFPFDKLIIPEFVCVLDASDEFLKERVMNLPESIVAGTHYSQDRFLRALSNYRDLNTEDETVINYFDEIEIHPIHIDVGKLEDPQNRLAIKQLIKEIGEPRNYGLTEEEKAEEERRAAEERLAKEAMEEAEREHREAVELAEKIARWEEWNKRLEEVKREERELLEAQSIPLRNYLMTHVMPTLMQGLNECCKVRPDDPVDFLAEYLFKNNPET
;
A
#
# COMPACT_ATOMS: atom_id res chain seq x y z
N LYS A 1 -25.99 -34.67 -31.83
CA LYS A 1 -26.83 -35.10 -30.69
C LYS A 1 -28.27 -34.95 -31.13
N THR A 2 -29.17 -35.81 -30.67
CA THR A 2 -30.57 -35.84 -31.12
C THR A 2 -31.49 -35.24 -30.05
N TYR A 3 -32.72 -34.90 -30.46
CA TYR A 3 -33.78 -34.45 -29.55
C TYR A 3 -33.99 -35.41 -28.39
N ASP A 4 -34.14 -36.71 -28.66
CA ASP A 4 -34.36 -37.73 -27.61
C ASP A 4 -33.23 -37.76 -26.57
N GLN A 5 -31.99 -37.56 -26.99
CA GLN A 5 -30.85 -37.52 -26.06
C GLN A 5 -30.89 -36.29 -25.15
N ALA A 6 -31.40 -35.16 -25.63
CA ALA A 6 -31.58 -33.97 -24.81
C ALA A 6 -32.73 -34.18 -23.82
N LYS A 7 -33.85 -34.71 -24.32
CA LYS A 7 -35.01 -35.07 -23.52
C LYS A 7 -34.64 -36.04 -22.39
N ASP A 8 -33.98 -37.14 -22.70
CA ASP A 8 -33.55 -38.13 -21.68
C ASP A 8 -32.59 -37.52 -20.65
N LEU A 9 -31.72 -36.60 -21.04
CA LEU A 9 -30.75 -35.98 -20.15
C LEU A 9 -31.38 -34.96 -19.20
N PHE A 10 -32.36 -34.19 -19.67
CA PHE A 10 -32.98 -33.10 -18.93
C PHE A 10 -34.33 -33.48 -18.30
N ASN A 11 -34.87 -34.66 -18.60
CA ASN A 11 -36.04 -35.18 -17.92
C ASN A 11 -35.75 -35.44 -16.44
N GLN A 12 -36.74 -35.14 -15.60
CA GLN A 12 -36.72 -35.48 -14.19
C GLN A 12 -37.01 -36.99 -14.05
N GLU A 13 -36.08 -37.79 -13.51
CA GLU A 13 -36.26 -39.25 -13.28
C GLU A 13 -37.21 -39.59 -12.12
N ASP A 14 -37.72 -38.58 -11.38
CA ASP A 14 -38.60 -38.81 -10.25
C ASP A 14 -40.04 -39.12 -10.72
N GLU A 15 -40.31 -40.43 -10.86
CA GLU A 15 -41.63 -41.04 -10.81
C GLU A 15 -42.34 -40.71 -9.48
N GLU A 16 -42.83 -39.49 -9.27
CA GLU A 16 -43.88 -39.17 -8.28
C GLU A 16 -44.13 -37.66 -8.25
N GLU A 17 -45.07 -37.17 -9.07
CA GLU A 17 -46.06 -36.18 -8.65
C GLU A 17 -47.10 -35.99 -9.76
N GLU A 18 -48.23 -36.68 -9.60
CA GLU A 18 -49.49 -36.26 -10.20
C GLU A 18 -49.85 -34.87 -9.66
N GLU A 19 -49.47 -33.80 -10.37
CA GLU A 19 -50.26 -32.56 -10.33
C GLU A 19 -50.59 -32.08 -11.73
N GLU A 20 -51.89 -32.10 -12.02
CA GLU A 20 -52.54 -31.38 -13.09
C GLU A 20 -52.19 -29.89 -13.03
N VAL A 21 -51.12 -29.46 -13.70
CA VAL A 21 -50.91 -28.05 -14.02
C VAL A 21 -51.08 -27.83 -15.52
N ARG A 22 -52.20 -27.18 -15.82
CA ARG A 22 -52.60 -26.70 -17.14
C ARG A 22 -51.46 -25.98 -17.87
N GLY A 23 -51.02 -26.56 -18.98
CA GLY A 23 -50.30 -25.86 -20.04
C GLY A 23 -49.02 -26.57 -20.45
N LYS A 24 -49.09 -27.35 -21.53
CA LYS A 24 -48.01 -27.78 -22.46
C LYS A 24 -46.52 -27.50 -22.06
N MET A 25 -46.02 -27.98 -20.92
CA MET A 25 -44.61 -27.87 -20.61
C MET A 25 -44.08 -29.25 -20.20
N PHE A 26 -43.06 -29.72 -20.90
CA PHE A 26 -42.42 -31.00 -20.61
C PHE A 26 -41.77 -30.94 -19.21
N PRO A 27 -41.79 -32.04 -18.43
CA PRO A 27 -41.09 -32.08 -17.15
C PRO A 27 -39.58 -32.07 -17.36
N PHE A 28 -38.87 -31.11 -16.78
CA PHE A 28 -37.40 -31.02 -16.84
C PHE A 28 -36.78 -30.67 -15.48
N ASP A 29 -35.56 -31.15 -15.24
CA ASP A 29 -34.82 -30.90 -14.00
C ASP A 29 -34.28 -29.46 -13.95
N LYS A 30 -34.83 -28.68 -13.02
CA LYS A 30 -34.49 -27.26 -12.79
C LYS A 30 -33.05 -27.04 -12.32
N LEU A 31 -32.35 -28.07 -11.82
CA LEU A 31 -30.96 -27.94 -11.35
C LEU A 31 -29.95 -27.97 -12.48
N ILE A 32 -30.23 -28.74 -13.53
CA ILE A 32 -29.30 -28.97 -14.64
C ILE A 32 -29.72 -28.26 -15.92
N ILE A 33 -30.96 -27.76 -16.00
CA ILE A 33 -31.45 -27.05 -17.18
C ILE A 33 -30.66 -25.75 -17.38
N PRO A 34 -30.12 -25.50 -18.60
CA PRO A 34 -29.40 -24.26 -18.87
C PRO A 34 -30.36 -23.07 -18.89
N GLU A 35 -29.93 -21.92 -18.38
CA GLU A 35 -30.69 -20.66 -18.49
C GLU A 35 -30.61 -20.05 -19.90
N PHE A 36 -29.45 -20.24 -20.57
CA PHE A 36 -29.19 -19.71 -21.90
C PHE A 36 -28.65 -20.80 -22.82
N VAL A 37 -29.18 -20.88 -24.03
CA VAL A 37 -28.67 -21.75 -25.11
C VAL A 37 -28.16 -20.85 -26.23
N CYS A 38 -26.93 -21.08 -26.68
CA CYS A 38 -26.31 -20.28 -27.75
C CYS A 38 -25.97 -21.16 -28.95
N VAL A 39 -26.40 -20.76 -30.13
CA VAL A 39 -26.13 -21.43 -31.41
C VAL A 39 -25.19 -20.57 -32.23
N LEU A 40 -24.05 -21.14 -32.61
CA LEU A 40 -23.05 -20.45 -33.43
C LEU A 40 -23.25 -20.84 -34.89
N ASP A 41 -23.77 -19.90 -35.68
CA ASP A 41 -24.03 -20.09 -37.10
C ASP A 41 -22.80 -19.71 -37.93
N ALA A 42 -22.44 -20.59 -38.88
CA ALA A 42 -21.35 -20.38 -39.80
C ALA A 42 -21.58 -21.17 -41.11
N SER A 43 -21.00 -20.69 -42.21
CA SER A 43 -20.99 -21.42 -43.48
C SER A 43 -19.96 -22.54 -43.48
N ASP A 44 -20.19 -23.56 -44.31
CA ASP A 44 -19.27 -24.69 -44.44
C ASP A 44 -17.92 -24.26 -45.01
N GLU A 45 -17.92 -23.28 -45.92
CA GLU A 45 -16.71 -22.69 -46.49
C GLU A 45 -15.87 -22.02 -45.40
N PHE A 46 -16.50 -21.20 -44.55
CA PHE A 46 -15.84 -20.51 -43.45
C PHE A 46 -15.21 -21.51 -42.46
N LEU A 47 -15.95 -22.56 -42.10
CA LEU A 47 -15.48 -23.59 -41.18
C LEU A 47 -14.30 -24.38 -41.76
N LYS A 48 -14.35 -24.73 -43.05
CA LYS A 48 -13.25 -25.40 -43.76
C LYS A 48 -12.01 -24.52 -43.82
N GLU A 49 -12.16 -23.24 -44.17
CA GLU A 49 -11.05 -22.29 -44.22
C GLU A 49 -10.41 -22.08 -42.86
N ARG A 50 -11.21 -21.94 -41.81
CA ARG A 50 -10.71 -21.78 -40.44
C ARG A 50 -9.88 -22.98 -39.99
N VAL A 51 -10.27 -24.20 -40.34
CA VAL A 51 -9.51 -25.43 -40.03
C VAL A 51 -8.21 -25.51 -40.84
N MET A 52 -8.23 -25.12 -42.12
CA MET A 52 -7.02 -25.09 -42.95
C MET A 52 -5.96 -24.10 -42.44
N ASN A 53 -6.40 -23.01 -41.79
CA ASN A 53 -5.51 -21.99 -41.22
C ASN A 53 -4.97 -22.34 -39.82
N LEU A 54 -5.30 -23.51 -39.26
CA LEU A 54 -4.77 -23.94 -37.95
C LEU A 54 -3.36 -24.54 -38.07
N PRO A 55 -2.48 -24.32 -37.07
CA PRO A 55 -1.17 -24.94 -37.04
C PRO A 55 -1.28 -26.47 -36.86
N GLU A 56 -0.36 -27.20 -37.51
CA GLU A 56 -0.34 -28.67 -37.52
C GLU A 56 -0.25 -29.28 -36.12
N SER A 57 0.37 -28.58 -35.16
CA SER A 57 0.44 -28.99 -33.76
C SER A 57 -0.94 -29.13 -33.09
N ILE A 58 -1.96 -28.40 -33.54
CA ILE A 58 -3.34 -28.47 -33.04
C ILE A 58 -4.16 -29.51 -33.83
N VAL A 59 -3.83 -29.69 -35.11
CA VAL A 59 -4.56 -30.60 -36.00
C VAL A 59 -4.13 -32.06 -35.79
N ALA A 60 -2.86 -32.30 -35.48
CA ALA A 60 -2.32 -33.63 -35.27
C ALA A 60 -2.98 -34.32 -34.07
N GLY A 61 -3.63 -35.47 -34.32
CA GLY A 61 -4.29 -36.28 -33.30
C GLY A 61 -5.70 -35.81 -32.91
N THR A 62 -6.21 -34.71 -33.49
CA THR A 62 -7.55 -34.20 -33.21
C THR A 62 -8.56 -34.58 -34.31
N HIS A 63 -9.82 -34.23 -34.09
CA HIS A 63 -10.90 -34.43 -35.07
C HIS A 63 -10.85 -33.43 -36.25
N TYR A 64 -9.85 -32.53 -36.27
CA TYR A 64 -9.65 -31.54 -37.32
C TYR A 64 -8.86 -32.06 -38.53
N SER A 65 -8.46 -33.35 -38.54
CA SER A 65 -7.92 -33.96 -39.75
C SER A 65 -8.93 -33.90 -40.89
N GLN A 66 -8.46 -33.56 -42.10
CA GLN A 66 -9.29 -33.17 -43.24
C GLN A 66 -10.47 -34.13 -43.49
N ASP A 67 -10.23 -35.43 -43.59
CA ASP A 67 -11.28 -36.43 -43.84
C ASP A 67 -12.26 -36.62 -42.68
N ARG A 68 -11.81 -36.38 -41.43
CA ARG A 68 -12.63 -36.61 -40.24
C ARG A 68 -13.52 -35.39 -39.98
N PHE A 69 -12.98 -34.20 -40.18
CA PHE A 69 -13.72 -32.94 -40.06
C PHE A 69 -14.83 -32.85 -41.10
N LEU A 70 -14.54 -33.14 -42.38
CA LEU A 70 -15.56 -33.09 -43.44
C LEU A 70 -16.71 -34.08 -43.21
N ARG A 71 -16.39 -35.30 -42.75
CA ARG A 71 -17.42 -36.29 -42.37
C ARG A 71 -18.24 -35.83 -41.17
N ALA A 72 -17.60 -35.29 -40.15
CA ALA A 72 -18.30 -34.76 -38.98
C ALA A 72 -19.23 -33.59 -39.34
N LEU A 73 -18.77 -32.69 -40.23
CA LEU A 73 -19.56 -31.56 -40.70
C LEU A 73 -20.78 -32.01 -41.50
N SER A 74 -20.62 -32.97 -42.43
CA SER A 74 -21.75 -33.55 -43.16
C SER A 74 -22.76 -34.17 -42.21
N ASN A 75 -22.30 -35.04 -41.30
CA ASN A 75 -23.17 -35.67 -40.31
C ASN A 75 -23.90 -34.65 -39.43
N TYR A 76 -23.25 -33.54 -39.07
CA TYR A 76 -23.88 -32.47 -38.31
C TYR A 76 -24.99 -31.78 -39.12
N ARG A 77 -24.76 -31.48 -40.40
CA ARG A 77 -25.79 -30.87 -41.26
C ARG A 77 -26.96 -31.81 -41.47
N ASP A 78 -26.69 -33.09 -41.74
CA ASP A 78 -27.72 -34.11 -41.98
C ASP A 78 -28.58 -34.39 -40.72
N LEU A 79 -28.00 -34.28 -39.52
CA LEU A 79 -28.73 -34.47 -38.26
C LEU A 79 -29.52 -33.25 -37.81
N ASN A 80 -29.22 -32.05 -38.35
CA ASN A 80 -29.86 -30.79 -37.94
C ASN A 80 -30.79 -30.22 -39.02
N THR A 81 -31.25 -31.03 -39.97
CA THR A 81 -32.24 -30.67 -41.00
C THR A 81 -33.66 -31.11 -40.66
N GLU A 82 -33.82 -32.04 -39.71
CA GLU A 82 -35.13 -32.55 -39.28
C GLU A 82 -35.75 -31.66 -38.19
N ASP A 83 -37.09 -31.69 -38.07
CA ASP A 83 -37.83 -30.94 -37.04
C ASP A 83 -37.56 -31.43 -35.60
N GLU A 84 -36.76 -32.48 -35.41
CA GLU A 84 -36.39 -33.07 -34.11
C GLU A 84 -34.93 -32.75 -33.74
N THR A 85 -34.56 -31.46 -33.75
CA THR A 85 -33.24 -31.03 -33.28
C THR A 85 -33.19 -30.77 -31.77
N VAL A 86 -31.99 -30.79 -31.21
CA VAL A 86 -31.75 -30.34 -29.83
C VAL A 86 -32.19 -28.89 -29.61
N ILE A 87 -32.08 -28.05 -30.65
CA ILE A 87 -32.49 -26.64 -30.62
C ILE A 87 -34.01 -26.54 -30.43
N ASN A 88 -34.76 -27.38 -31.15
CA ASN A 88 -36.22 -27.42 -31.06
C ASN A 88 -36.70 -27.92 -29.69
N TYR A 89 -35.98 -28.86 -29.06
CA TYR A 89 -36.25 -29.25 -27.68
C TYR A 89 -36.21 -28.06 -26.72
N PHE A 90 -35.18 -27.21 -26.83
CA PHE A 90 -35.06 -26.03 -25.96
C PHE A 90 -36.13 -24.97 -26.27
N ASP A 91 -36.50 -24.80 -27.53
CA ASP A 91 -37.60 -23.90 -27.93
C ASP A 91 -38.96 -24.36 -27.37
N GLU A 92 -39.21 -25.67 -27.35
CA GLU A 92 -40.43 -26.27 -26.76
C GLU A 92 -40.57 -26.05 -25.25
N ILE A 93 -39.46 -25.92 -24.53
CA ILE A 93 -39.44 -25.60 -23.09
C ILE A 93 -39.28 -24.10 -22.82
N GLU A 94 -39.56 -23.26 -23.83
CA GLU A 94 -39.50 -21.79 -23.79
C GLU A 94 -38.10 -21.18 -23.61
N ILE A 95 -37.04 -21.98 -23.78
CA ILE A 95 -35.64 -21.54 -23.74
C ILE A 95 -35.18 -21.24 -25.16
N HIS A 96 -35.41 -20.00 -25.58
CA HIS A 96 -35.15 -19.55 -26.94
C HIS A 96 -33.63 -19.48 -27.23
N PRO A 97 -33.13 -20.22 -28.23
CA PRO A 97 -31.71 -20.23 -28.55
C PRO A 97 -31.21 -18.89 -29.12
N ILE A 98 -30.07 -18.41 -28.61
CA ILE A 98 -29.41 -17.19 -29.08
C ILE A 98 -28.53 -17.54 -30.28
N HIS A 99 -28.98 -17.13 -31.47
CA HIS A 99 -28.23 -17.33 -32.71
C HIS A 99 -27.16 -16.25 -32.92
N ILE A 100 -25.91 -16.68 -33.08
CA ILE A 100 -24.76 -15.80 -33.32
C ILE A 100 -24.06 -16.23 -34.61
N ASP A 101 -24.15 -15.40 -35.63
CA ASP A 101 -23.46 -15.63 -36.91
C ASP A 101 -21.97 -15.27 -36.79
N VAL A 102 -21.14 -16.29 -36.62
CA VAL A 102 -19.68 -16.15 -36.49
C VAL A 102 -19.04 -15.86 -37.85
N GLY A 103 -19.69 -16.20 -38.96
CA GLY A 103 -19.20 -15.90 -40.30
C GLY A 103 -19.27 -14.41 -40.65
N LYS A 104 -20.29 -13.70 -40.15
CA LYS A 104 -20.39 -12.23 -40.28
C LYS A 104 -19.51 -11.47 -39.30
N LEU A 105 -19.23 -12.07 -38.14
CA LEU A 105 -18.42 -11.48 -37.08
C LEU A 105 -16.98 -11.98 -37.17
N GLU A 106 -16.35 -11.73 -38.32
CA GLU A 106 -15.00 -12.22 -38.63
C GLU A 106 -13.95 -11.53 -37.76
N ASP A 107 -13.62 -12.15 -36.63
CA ASP A 107 -12.54 -11.77 -35.73
C ASP A 107 -11.71 -13.03 -35.38
N PRO A 108 -10.39 -13.05 -35.61
CA PRO A 108 -9.51 -14.16 -35.24
C PRO A 108 -9.68 -14.62 -33.78
N GLN A 109 -10.07 -13.70 -32.88
CA GLN A 109 -10.27 -13.97 -31.47
C GLN A 109 -11.77 -14.03 -31.06
N ASN A 110 -12.70 -14.02 -32.02
CA ASN A 110 -14.15 -14.01 -31.81
C ASN A 110 -14.63 -12.92 -30.82
N ARG A 111 -13.94 -11.77 -30.68
CA ARG A 111 -14.27 -10.77 -29.64
C ARG A 111 -15.65 -10.15 -29.87
N LEU A 112 -16.06 -10.01 -31.12
CA LEU A 112 -17.37 -9.49 -31.48
C LEU A 112 -18.50 -10.45 -31.05
N ALA A 113 -18.33 -11.75 -31.27
CA ALA A 113 -19.27 -12.77 -30.78
C ALA A 113 -19.32 -12.77 -29.24
N ILE A 114 -18.17 -12.65 -28.57
CA ILE A 114 -18.10 -12.56 -27.11
C ILE A 114 -18.81 -11.29 -26.60
N LYS A 115 -18.66 -10.14 -27.26
CA LYS A 115 -19.38 -8.91 -26.88
C LYS A 115 -20.90 -9.06 -27.03
N GLN A 116 -21.36 -9.76 -28.06
CA GLN A 116 -22.78 -10.05 -28.23
C GLN A 116 -23.29 -11.00 -27.14
N LEU A 117 -22.52 -12.05 -26.80
CA LEU A 117 -22.83 -12.93 -25.67
C LEU A 117 -22.91 -12.16 -24.35
N ILE A 118 -21.95 -11.26 -24.07
CA ILE A 118 -21.96 -10.43 -22.86
C ILE A 118 -23.18 -9.50 -22.81
N LYS A 119 -23.63 -9.00 -23.97
CA LYS A 119 -24.82 -8.16 -24.04
C LYS A 119 -26.10 -8.95 -23.71
N GLU A 120 -26.22 -10.18 -24.18
CA GLU A 120 -27.42 -11.00 -23.99
C GLU A 120 -27.43 -11.73 -22.64
N ILE A 121 -26.28 -12.26 -22.19
CA ILE A 121 -26.14 -13.09 -20.98
C ILE A 121 -25.71 -12.25 -19.75
N GLY A 122 -25.04 -11.12 -19.98
CA GLY A 122 -24.50 -10.25 -18.93
C GLY A 122 -22.97 -10.32 -18.79
N GLU A 123 -22.43 -9.46 -17.93
CA GLU A 123 -20.99 -9.42 -17.66
C GLU A 123 -20.50 -10.74 -17.06
N PRO A 124 -19.30 -11.22 -17.46
CA PRO A 124 -18.73 -12.44 -16.89
C PRO A 124 -18.65 -12.32 -15.38
N ARG A 125 -19.47 -13.09 -14.69
CA ARG A 125 -19.34 -13.30 -13.25
C ARG A 125 -18.17 -14.24 -13.03
N ASN A 126 -16.97 -13.69 -13.10
CA ASN A 126 -15.79 -14.41 -12.63
C ASN A 126 -16.05 -14.74 -11.16
N TYR A 127 -16.08 -16.03 -10.81
CA TYR A 127 -16.09 -16.47 -9.42
C TYR A 127 -14.95 -15.70 -8.73
N GLY A 128 -15.24 -14.97 -7.66
CA GLY A 128 -14.31 -13.96 -7.09
C GLY A 128 -12.93 -14.52 -6.75
N LEU A 129 -12.02 -13.62 -6.32
CA LEU A 129 -10.67 -13.97 -5.86
C LEU A 129 -10.71 -15.21 -4.95
N THR A 130 -9.82 -16.16 -5.20
CA THR A 130 -9.67 -17.33 -4.34
C THR A 130 -9.28 -16.89 -2.93
N GLU A 131 -9.61 -17.70 -1.90
CA GLU A 131 -9.27 -17.34 -0.51
C GLU A 131 -7.76 -17.10 -0.31
N GLU A 132 -6.94 -17.79 -1.11
CA GLU A 132 -5.49 -17.65 -1.12
C GLU A 132 -5.03 -16.28 -1.65
N GLU A 133 -5.61 -15.82 -2.77
CA GLU A 133 -5.29 -14.50 -3.34
C GLU A 133 -5.72 -13.35 -2.41
N LYS A 134 -6.84 -13.52 -1.69
CA LYS A 134 -7.30 -12.54 -0.71
C LYS A 134 -6.37 -12.44 0.50
N ALA A 135 -5.89 -13.59 1.00
CA ALA A 135 -4.93 -13.62 2.10
C ALA A 135 -3.59 -13.00 1.71
N GLU A 136 -3.12 -13.22 0.48
CA GLU A 136 -1.88 -12.62 -0.01
C GLU A 136 -1.99 -11.10 -0.17
N GLU A 137 -3.13 -10.59 -0.63
CA GLU A 137 -3.39 -9.16 -0.71
C GLU A 137 -3.45 -8.51 0.68
N GLU A 138 -4.09 -9.16 1.66
CA GLU A 138 -4.11 -8.69 3.06
C GLU A 138 -2.70 -8.68 3.68
N ARG A 139 -1.86 -9.68 3.39
CA ARG A 139 -0.47 -9.72 3.84
C ARG A 139 0.35 -8.58 3.23
N ARG A 140 0.23 -8.36 1.92
CA ARG A 140 0.92 -7.26 1.23
C ARG A 140 0.50 -5.91 1.79
N ALA A 141 -0.80 -5.71 2.03
CA ALA A 141 -1.32 -4.49 2.62
C ALA A 141 -0.83 -4.28 4.07
N ALA A 142 -0.74 -5.35 4.87
CA ALA A 142 -0.19 -5.28 6.22
C ALA A 142 1.31 -4.93 6.22
N GLU A 143 2.09 -5.54 5.33
CA GLU A 143 3.52 -5.24 5.16
C GLU A 143 3.73 -3.78 4.71
N GLU A 144 2.93 -3.28 3.76
CA GLU A 144 3.01 -1.90 3.30
C GLU A 144 2.67 -0.90 4.41
N ARG A 145 1.65 -1.20 5.23
CA ARG A 145 1.29 -0.39 6.39
C ARG A 145 2.42 -0.33 7.42
N LEU A 146 3.01 -1.47 7.76
CA LEU A 146 4.14 -1.53 8.69
C LEU A 146 5.36 -0.79 8.14
N ALA A 147 5.65 -0.92 6.84
CA ALA A 147 6.75 -0.22 6.20
C ALA A 147 6.54 1.31 6.22
N LYS A 148 5.31 1.77 5.99
CA LYS A 148 4.96 3.20 6.07
C LYS A 148 5.07 3.73 7.50
N GLU A 149 4.55 3.02 8.49
CA GLU A 149 4.66 3.39 9.91
C GLU A 149 6.14 3.48 10.35
N ALA A 150 6.98 2.52 9.95
CA ALA A 150 8.41 2.54 10.23
C ALA A 150 9.15 3.71 9.54
N MET A 151 8.76 4.06 8.31
CA MET A 151 9.32 5.20 7.60
C MET A 151 8.96 6.53 8.28
N GLU A 152 7.70 6.69 8.68
CA GLU A 152 7.23 7.89 9.41
C GLU A 152 7.92 8.04 10.77
N GLU A 153 8.13 6.93 11.50
CA GLU A 153 8.88 6.94 12.75
C GLU A 153 10.35 7.30 12.56
N ALA A 154 11.02 6.73 11.57
CA ALA A 154 12.40 7.08 11.23
C ALA A 154 12.55 8.55 10.82
N GLU A 155 11.58 9.11 10.09
CA GLU A 155 11.59 10.54 9.73
C GLU A 155 11.42 11.43 10.98
N ARG A 156 10.51 11.05 11.89
CA ARG A 156 10.31 11.76 13.16
C ARG A 156 11.58 11.74 14.00
N GLU A 157 12.20 10.59 14.20
CA GLU A 157 13.46 10.47 14.95
C GLU A 157 14.58 11.28 14.32
N HIS A 158 14.70 11.27 12.99
CA HIS A 158 15.68 12.09 12.28
C HIS A 158 15.45 13.58 12.52
N ARG A 159 14.20 14.04 12.43
CA ARG A 159 13.83 15.44 12.67
C ARG A 159 14.14 15.87 14.11
N GLU A 160 13.77 15.04 15.09
CA GLU A 160 14.07 15.27 16.50
C GLU A 160 15.58 15.33 16.76
N ALA A 161 16.36 14.44 16.15
CA ALA A 161 17.81 14.43 16.27
C ALA A 161 18.45 15.70 15.69
N VAL A 162 17.98 16.16 14.53
CA VAL A 162 18.42 17.42 13.91
C VAL A 162 18.10 18.62 14.80
N GLU A 163 16.86 18.71 15.30
CA GLU A 163 16.47 19.80 16.20
C GLU A 163 17.28 19.83 17.50
N LEU A 164 17.57 18.66 18.08
CA LEU A 164 18.42 18.54 19.27
C LEU A 164 19.85 18.99 18.98
N ALA A 165 20.42 18.57 17.85
CA ALA A 165 21.75 19.00 17.43
C ALA A 165 21.82 20.53 17.24
N GLU A 166 20.82 21.13 16.60
CA GLU A 166 20.73 22.58 16.44
C GLU A 166 20.56 23.33 17.78
N LYS A 167 19.78 22.78 18.71
CA LYS A 167 19.63 23.35 20.06
C LYS A 167 20.95 23.31 20.82
N ILE A 168 21.67 22.19 20.76
CA ILE A 168 22.98 22.02 21.40
C ILE A 168 23.98 23.01 20.80
N ALA A 169 24.11 23.08 19.47
CA ALA A 169 25.03 24.01 18.81
C ALA A 169 24.74 25.48 19.17
N ARG A 170 23.47 25.89 19.15
CA ARG A 170 23.08 27.25 19.57
C ARG A 170 23.40 27.52 21.03
N TRP A 171 23.19 26.54 21.90
CA TRP A 171 23.49 26.67 23.32
C TRP A 171 25.00 26.80 23.57
N GLU A 172 25.81 26.02 22.87
CA GLU A 172 27.27 26.10 22.94
C GLU A 172 27.78 27.46 22.46
N GLU A 173 27.28 27.96 21.32
CA GLU A 173 27.61 29.30 20.83
C GLU A 173 27.22 30.40 21.81
N TRP A 174 26.01 30.31 22.38
CA TRP A 174 25.54 31.26 23.39
C TRP A 174 26.43 31.23 24.64
N ASN A 175 26.77 30.02 25.13
CA ASN A 175 27.61 29.89 26.31
C ASN A 175 29.01 30.47 26.08
N LYS A 176 29.59 30.23 24.90
CA LYS A 176 30.88 30.84 24.52
C LYS A 176 30.82 32.37 24.52
N ARG A 177 29.79 32.97 23.92
CA ARG A 177 29.59 34.43 23.93
C ARG A 177 29.42 34.97 25.35
N LEU A 178 28.68 34.25 26.19
CA LEU A 178 28.47 34.62 27.58
C LEU A 178 29.79 34.61 28.38
N GLU A 179 30.64 33.60 28.15
CA GLU A 179 31.96 33.50 28.76
C GLU A 179 32.89 34.63 28.31
N GLU A 180 32.85 35.01 27.03
CA GLU A 180 33.58 36.15 26.49
C GLU A 180 33.15 37.46 27.15
N VAL A 181 31.85 37.72 27.25
CA VAL A 181 31.32 38.93 27.94
C VAL A 181 31.74 38.96 29.41
N LYS A 182 31.62 37.83 30.12
CA LYS A 182 32.06 37.74 31.52
C LYS A 182 33.56 37.99 31.68
N ARG A 183 34.37 37.59 30.71
CA ARG A 183 35.82 37.85 30.69
C ARG A 183 36.08 39.35 30.50
N GLU A 184 35.44 39.97 29.53
CA GLU A 184 35.56 41.41 29.26
C GLU A 184 35.10 42.25 30.46
N GLU A 185 34.00 41.87 31.11
CA GLU A 185 33.51 42.53 32.33
C GLU A 185 34.54 42.44 33.46
N ARG A 186 35.16 41.28 33.68
CA ARG A 186 36.23 41.11 34.68
C ARG A 186 37.44 41.97 34.37
N GLU A 187 37.89 41.97 33.12
CA GLU A 187 39.04 42.79 32.69
C GLU A 187 38.77 44.28 32.86
N LEU A 188 37.54 44.74 32.56
CA LEU A 188 37.13 46.12 32.76
C LEU A 188 37.10 46.49 34.25
N LEU A 189 36.50 45.64 35.10
CA LEU A 189 36.46 45.86 36.54
C LEU A 189 37.86 45.87 37.15
N GLU A 190 38.74 44.96 36.70
CA GLU A 190 40.14 44.94 37.13
C GLU A 190 40.83 46.25 36.73
N ALA A 191 40.70 46.69 35.48
CA ALA A 191 41.27 47.94 34.99
C ALA A 191 40.76 49.17 35.77
N GLN A 192 39.47 49.23 36.07
CA GLN A 192 38.88 50.29 36.91
C GLN A 192 39.38 50.25 38.36
N SER A 193 39.75 49.06 38.86
CA SER A 193 40.29 48.90 40.22
C SER A 193 41.78 49.30 40.32
N ILE A 194 42.53 49.35 39.21
CA ILE A 194 43.97 49.64 39.20
C ILE A 194 44.32 50.96 39.93
N PRO A 195 43.67 52.11 39.64
CA PRO A 195 44.01 53.37 40.31
C PRO A 195 43.81 53.31 41.82
N LEU A 196 42.70 52.72 42.27
CA LEU A 196 42.41 52.55 43.69
C LEU A 196 43.41 51.60 44.36
N ARG A 197 43.72 50.46 43.73
CA ARG A 197 44.72 49.51 44.23
C ARG A 197 46.10 50.15 44.33
N ASN A 198 46.51 50.93 43.33
CA ASN A 198 47.78 51.64 43.34
C ASN A 198 47.84 52.69 44.45
N TYR A 199 46.75 53.44 44.66
CA TYR A 199 46.64 54.39 45.77
C TYR A 199 46.78 53.67 47.12
N LEU A 200 46.01 52.60 47.34
CA LEU A 200 46.08 51.81 48.57
C LEU A 200 47.48 51.23 48.79
N MET A 201 48.09 50.65 47.76
CA MET A 201 49.45 50.08 47.82
C MET A 201 50.53 51.13 48.14
N THR A 202 50.37 52.36 47.67
CA THR A 202 51.37 53.42 47.83
C THR A 202 51.22 54.14 49.17
N HIS A 203 49.98 54.44 49.58
CA HIS A 203 49.72 55.35 50.71
C HIS A 203 49.26 54.64 51.98
N VAL A 204 48.52 53.53 51.86
CA VAL A 204 47.88 52.86 53.02
C VAL A 204 48.66 51.61 53.43
N MET A 205 49.06 50.80 52.45
CA MET A 205 49.68 49.49 52.69
C MET A 205 51.01 49.55 53.46
N PRO A 206 51.94 50.51 53.23
CA PRO A 206 53.20 50.55 54.00
C PRO A 206 52.96 50.69 55.51
N THR A 207 52.09 51.63 55.91
CA THR A 207 51.75 51.87 57.32
C THR A 207 50.96 50.70 57.91
N LEU A 208 50.00 50.14 57.15
CA LEU A 208 49.23 48.98 57.57
C LEU A 208 50.11 47.74 57.78
N MET A 209 51.04 47.47 56.87
CA MET A 209 51.96 46.33 56.99
C MET A 209 52.90 46.48 58.19
N GLN A 210 53.39 47.69 58.48
CA GLN A 210 54.17 47.96 59.68
C GLN A 210 53.34 47.74 60.95
N GLY A 211 52.12 48.26 61.00
CA GLY A 211 51.21 48.07 62.13
C GLY A 211 50.84 46.61 62.37
N LEU A 212 50.59 45.85 61.30
CA LEU A 212 50.35 44.40 61.38
C LEU A 212 51.58 43.65 61.90
N ASN A 213 52.79 44.05 61.49
CA ASN A 213 54.02 43.45 62.00
C ASN A 213 54.23 43.75 63.49
N GLU A 214 54.02 45.00 63.92
CA GLU A 214 54.09 45.36 65.34
C GLU A 214 53.01 44.67 66.18
N CYS A 215 51.79 44.54 65.66
CA CYS A 215 50.71 43.78 66.29
C CYS A 215 51.11 42.31 66.49
N CYS A 216 51.71 41.67 65.48
CA CYS A 216 52.23 40.30 65.58
C CYS A 216 53.36 40.14 66.62
N LYS A 217 54.15 41.19 66.87
CA LYS A 217 55.22 41.18 67.89
C LYS A 217 54.67 41.35 69.30
N VAL A 218 53.78 42.32 69.49
CA VAL A 218 53.23 42.67 70.81
C VAL A 218 52.20 41.64 71.28
N ARG A 219 51.49 41.00 70.32
CA ARG A 219 50.39 40.06 70.58
C ARG A 219 49.41 40.60 71.63
N PRO A 220 48.78 41.76 71.38
CA PRO A 220 47.78 42.33 72.27
C PRO A 220 46.55 41.42 72.36
N ASP A 221 45.80 41.55 73.46
CA ASP A 221 44.56 40.79 73.67
C ASP A 221 43.48 41.12 72.61
N ASP A 222 43.45 42.37 72.13
CA ASP A 222 42.63 42.80 70.98
C ASP A 222 43.53 43.33 69.84
N PRO A 223 43.79 42.51 68.79
CA PRO A 223 44.65 42.91 67.67
C PRO A 223 43.99 43.92 66.73
N VAL A 224 42.66 44.03 66.70
CA VAL A 224 41.94 44.95 65.82
C VAL A 224 42.02 46.35 66.40
N ASP A 225 41.73 46.50 67.70
CA ASP A 225 41.77 47.79 68.38
C ASP A 225 43.21 48.36 68.42
N PHE A 226 44.18 47.51 68.74
CA PHE A 226 45.60 47.89 68.70
C PHE A 226 46.03 48.39 67.31
N LEU A 227 45.62 47.71 66.23
CA LEU A 227 45.96 48.10 64.88
C LEU A 227 45.28 49.41 64.49
N ALA A 228 44.03 49.62 64.88
CA ALA A 228 43.32 50.89 64.66
C ALA A 228 44.05 52.05 65.35
N GLU A 229 44.41 51.90 66.62
CA GLU A 229 45.22 52.90 67.34
C GLU A 229 46.57 53.16 66.65
N TYR A 230 47.25 52.10 66.21
CA TYR A 230 48.53 52.22 65.51
C TYR A 230 48.40 53.03 64.22
N LEU A 231 47.35 52.77 63.43
CA LEU A 231 47.07 53.49 62.19
C LEU A 231 46.72 54.95 62.45
N PHE A 232 45.92 55.25 63.48
CA PHE A 232 45.61 56.64 63.86
C PHE A 232 46.87 57.42 64.27
N LYS A 233 47.79 56.78 65.00
CA LYS A 233 49.05 57.41 65.47
C LYS A 233 50.06 57.65 64.33
N ASN A 234 49.99 56.87 63.25
CA ASN A 234 50.97 56.89 62.15
C ASN A 234 50.36 57.34 60.81
N ASN A 235 49.29 58.14 60.86
CA ASN A 235 48.63 58.66 59.66
C ASN A 235 49.50 59.74 58.97
N PRO A 236 49.88 59.58 57.69
CA PRO A 236 50.78 60.52 57.01
C PRO A 236 50.20 61.93 56.73
N GLU A 237 48.91 62.16 56.97
CA GLU A 237 48.23 63.46 56.78
C GLU A 237 47.85 64.16 58.09
N THR A 238 48.39 63.75 59.24
CA THR A 238 48.21 64.42 60.54
C THR A 238 49.56 64.72 61.16
#